data_AF-A0A6J8CNM0-F1
#
_entry.id   AF-A0A6J8CNM0-F1
#
_cell.length_a   1.000
_cell.length_b   1.000
_cell.length_c   1.000
_cell.angle_alpha   90.00
_cell.angle_beta   90.00
_cell.angle_gamma   90.00
#
_symmetry.space_group_name_H-M   'P 1'
#
loop_
_entity.id
_entity.type
_entity.pdbx_description
1 polymer ?
#
loop_
_entity_poly.entity_id
_entity_poly.type
_entity_poly.pdbx_seq_one_letter_code
_entity_poly.pdbx_strand_id
1 'polypeptide(L)'
;MNGLFYLPPDGQLRVRKEYRTLTDTERNDFHRALVLLKRDRTILPNKYDALASLHHLNTAAGAHGGPNFPGWHRVYLVLIENALREKVPNVTLPYWDNTLDANLPDPRLSITWSPLFLGSSTGVVRTGPFAGWNTPYGALRRNVGSDRRLMSSTDLGLIMSRRWLWEITNPSASDQYNIELLHNHVHVYVGEQMSRIESASYDPAFLPITHLSTAYGKNLGKDNDREALTLEEIILVL
;
A
#
# COMPACT_ATOMS: atom_id res chain seq x y z
N MET A 1 -20.46 -21.06 1.91
CA MET A 1 -19.48 -20.28 1.14
C MET A 1 -19.25 -18.99 1.89
N ASN A 2 -18.16 -18.87 2.65
CA ASN A 2 -17.81 -17.60 3.27
C ASN A 2 -17.03 -16.81 2.21
N GLY A 3 -17.66 -15.77 1.66
CA GLY A 3 -17.02 -14.90 0.68
C GLY A 3 -15.82 -14.17 1.30
N LEU A 4 -14.86 -13.79 0.46
CA LEU A 4 -13.69 -12.97 0.85
C LEU A 4 -14.09 -11.56 1.33
N PHE A 5 -15.35 -11.16 1.14
CA PHE A 5 -15.88 -9.89 1.60
C PHE A 5 -16.69 -10.07 2.89
N TYR A 6 -16.00 -9.91 4.01
CA TYR A 6 -16.63 -9.72 5.30
C TYR A 6 -15.89 -8.61 6.05
N LEU A 7 -16.65 -7.75 6.72
CA LEU A 7 -16.11 -6.84 7.71
C LEU A 7 -15.76 -7.64 8.98
N PRO A 8 -14.81 -7.17 9.80
CA PRO A 8 -14.59 -7.77 11.11
C PRO A 8 -15.93 -7.89 11.87
N PRO A 9 -16.18 -8.99 12.60
CA PRO A 9 -17.33 -9.06 13.51
C PRO A 9 -17.33 -7.84 14.45
N ASP A 10 -18.51 -7.31 14.77
CA ASP A 10 -18.68 -6.11 15.59
C ASP A 10 -17.74 -6.13 16.81
N GLY A 11 -16.90 -5.11 16.93
CA GLY A 11 -15.94 -4.94 18.04
C GLY A 11 -14.49 -5.39 17.79
N GLN A 12 -14.18 -6.09 16.69
CA GLN A 12 -12.77 -6.37 16.32
C GLN A 12 -12.19 -5.27 15.43
N LEU A 13 -11.57 -4.27 16.06
CA LEU A 13 -10.77 -3.27 15.34
C LEU A 13 -9.50 -3.92 14.77
N ARG A 14 -9.29 -3.80 13.45
CA ARG A 14 -8.02 -4.16 12.81
C ARG A 14 -7.13 -2.93 12.77
N VAL A 15 -6.08 -2.93 13.58
CA VAL A 15 -5.12 -1.83 13.61
C VAL A 15 -4.01 -2.10 12.61
N ARG A 16 -3.87 -1.22 11.63
CA ARG A 16 -2.77 -1.21 10.66
C ARG A 16 -1.66 -0.33 11.21
N LYS A 17 -0.43 -0.84 11.24
CA LYS A 17 0.74 -0.15 11.82
C LYS A 17 1.71 0.25 10.73
N GLU A 18 2.51 1.27 11.01
CA GLU A 18 3.62 1.64 10.13
C GLU A 18 4.58 0.44 10.05
N TYR A 19 4.99 0.09 8.83
CA TYR A 19 5.66 -1.15 8.50
C TYR A 19 6.96 -1.39 9.29
N ARG A 20 7.75 -0.34 9.51
CA ARG A 20 9.02 -0.33 10.26
C ARG A 20 8.81 -0.31 11.77
N THR A 21 7.58 -0.07 12.25
CA THR A 21 7.23 -0.15 13.68
C THR A 21 6.70 -1.52 14.10
N LEU A 22 6.47 -2.42 13.14
CA LEU A 22 6.07 -3.79 13.45
C LEU A 22 7.14 -4.49 14.28
N THR A 23 6.69 -5.23 15.30
CA THR A 23 7.54 -6.21 15.97
C THR A 23 8.04 -7.27 14.99
N ASP A 24 9.11 -7.97 15.34
CA ASP A 24 9.65 -9.05 14.51
C ASP A 24 8.60 -10.12 14.22
N THR A 25 7.78 -10.48 15.22
CA THR A 25 6.68 -11.43 15.05
C THR A 25 5.64 -10.92 14.05
N GLU A 26 5.14 -9.69 14.22
CA GLU A 26 4.13 -9.11 13.31
C GLU A 26 4.64 -9.01 11.87
N ARG A 27 5.89 -8.57 11.71
CA ARG A 27 6.53 -8.45 10.39
C ARG A 27 6.70 -9.81 9.73
N ASN A 28 7.22 -10.79 10.47
CA ASN A 28 7.40 -12.16 9.97
C ASN A 28 6.05 -12.81 9.62
N ASP A 29 5.00 -12.58 10.41
CA ASP A 29 3.67 -13.10 10.14
C ASP A 29 3.03 -12.48 8.90
N PHE A 30 3.20 -11.16 8.70
CA PHE A 30 2.78 -10.49 7.47
C PHE A 30 3.49 -11.07 6.23
N HIS A 31 4.83 -11.18 6.27
CA HIS A 31 5.60 -11.77 5.17
C HIS A 31 5.20 -13.23 4.90
N ARG A 32 5.04 -14.02 5.96
CA ARG A 32 4.63 -15.42 5.89
C ARG A 32 3.24 -15.55 5.26
N ALA A 33 2.29 -14.70 5.64
CA ALA A 33 0.93 -14.72 5.08
C ALA A 33 0.95 -14.49 3.55
N LEU A 34 1.75 -13.55 3.07
CA LEU A 34 1.91 -13.29 1.63
C LEU A 34 2.53 -14.48 0.89
N VAL A 35 3.60 -15.06 1.43
CA VAL A 35 4.24 -16.25 0.85
C VAL A 35 3.28 -17.45 0.83
N LEU A 36 2.46 -17.61 1.87
CA LEU A 36 1.43 -18.66 1.91
C LEU A 36 0.34 -18.44 0.86
N LEU A 37 -0.12 -17.21 0.64
CA LEU A 37 -1.05 -16.90 -0.45
C LEU A 37 -0.44 -17.17 -1.83
N LYS A 38 0.85 -16.86 -2.01
CA LYS A 38 1.57 -17.10 -3.26
C LYS A 38 1.76 -18.58 -3.58
N ARG A 39 1.87 -19.41 -2.55
CA ARG A 39 1.97 -20.87 -2.67
C ARG A 39 0.62 -21.58 -2.79
N ASP A 40 -0.45 -20.93 -2.36
CA ASP A 40 -1.79 -21.49 -2.38
C ASP A 40 -2.34 -21.58 -3.80
N ARG A 41 -2.44 -22.80 -4.33
CA ARG A 41 -2.95 -23.10 -5.68
C ARG A 41 -4.41 -23.55 -5.69
N THR A 42 -5.17 -23.32 -4.62
CA THR A 42 -6.63 -23.56 -4.61
C THR A 42 -7.36 -22.71 -5.65
N ILE A 43 -6.77 -21.60 -6.08
CA ILE A 43 -7.17 -20.77 -7.22
C ILE A 43 -5.96 -20.65 -8.15
N LEU A 44 -6.17 -20.74 -9.46
CA LEU A 44 -5.10 -20.58 -10.45
C LEU A 44 -4.77 -19.10 -10.72
N PRO A 45 -3.49 -18.76 -10.97
CA PRO A 45 -2.31 -19.63 -10.84
C PRO A 45 -1.88 -19.83 -9.37
N ASN A 46 -2.26 -18.91 -8.49
CA ASN A 46 -2.25 -19.00 -7.04
C ASN A 46 -3.15 -17.90 -6.47
N LYS A 47 -3.49 -17.99 -5.18
CA LYS A 47 -4.41 -17.07 -4.51
C LYS A 47 -3.88 -15.62 -4.48
N TYR A 48 -2.58 -15.42 -4.30
CA TYR A 48 -1.99 -14.07 -4.38
C TYR A 48 -2.16 -13.45 -5.76
N ASP A 49 -1.78 -14.17 -6.83
CA ASP A 49 -1.86 -13.66 -8.20
C ASP A 49 -3.29 -13.45 -8.68
N ALA A 50 -4.23 -14.28 -8.22
CA ALA A 50 -5.66 -14.08 -8.46
C ALA A 50 -6.14 -12.77 -7.81
N LEU A 51 -5.74 -12.49 -6.57
CA LEU A 51 -6.06 -11.22 -5.91
C LEU A 51 -5.36 -10.04 -6.58
N ALA A 52 -4.07 -10.16 -6.92
CA ALA A 52 -3.32 -9.15 -7.64
C ALA A 52 -3.98 -8.78 -8.99
N SER A 53 -4.52 -9.77 -9.69
CA SER A 53 -5.21 -9.57 -10.97
C SER A 53 -6.47 -8.70 -10.89
N LEU A 54 -7.04 -8.48 -9.70
CA LEU A 54 -8.19 -7.58 -9.54
C LEU A 54 -7.84 -6.10 -9.82
N HIS A 55 -6.56 -5.72 -9.77
CA HIS A 55 -6.06 -4.39 -10.15
C HIS A 55 -5.57 -4.35 -11.62
N HIS A 56 -5.72 -5.43 -12.38
CA HIS A 56 -5.26 -5.50 -13.78
C HIS A 56 -6.16 -4.70 -14.74
N LEU A 57 -5.67 -4.38 -15.95
CA LEU A 57 -6.26 -3.46 -16.94
C LEU A 57 -7.78 -3.57 -17.15
N ASN A 58 -8.34 -4.78 -17.17
CA ASN A 58 -9.78 -4.97 -17.43
C ASN A 58 -10.68 -4.53 -16.26
N THR A 59 -10.11 -4.37 -15.06
CA THR A 59 -10.80 -3.88 -13.85
C THR A 59 -10.25 -2.54 -13.36
N ALA A 60 -9.05 -2.12 -13.83
CA ALA A 60 -8.38 -0.89 -13.48
C ALA A 60 -9.14 0.39 -13.88
N ALA A 61 -9.99 0.34 -14.92
CA ALA A 61 -10.77 1.50 -15.38
C ALA A 61 -11.71 2.05 -14.28
N GLY A 62 -12.17 1.20 -13.35
CA GLY A 62 -12.96 1.63 -12.19
C GLY A 62 -12.12 2.00 -10.95
N ALA A 63 -10.82 1.70 -10.98
CA ALA A 63 -9.89 1.93 -9.88
C ALA A 63 -9.16 3.27 -9.98
N HIS A 64 -9.07 3.83 -11.18
CA HIS A 64 -8.23 5.00 -11.51
C HIS A 64 -8.98 6.09 -12.27
N GLY A 65 -8.44 7.30 -12.23
CA GLY A 65 -8.90 8.43 -13.05
C GLY A 65 -10.26 9.02 -12.63
N GLY A 66 -10.76 8.67 -11.45
CA GLY A 66 -12.05 9.13 -10.97
C GLY A 66 -12.12 9.32 -9.46
N PRO A 67 -13.23 9.88 -8.95
CA PRO A 67 -13.37 10.25 -7.54
C PRO A 67 -13.38 9.05 -6.59
N ASN A 68 -13.64 7.85 -7.12
CA ASN A 68 -13.64 6.60 -6.35
C ASN A 68 -12.27 5.91 -6.27
N PHE A 69 -11.19 6.52 -6.77
CA PHE A 69 -9.82 6.02 -6.59
C PHE A 69 -9.54 5.51 -5.15
N PRO A 70 -9.76 6.31 -4.08
CA PRO A 70 -9.50 5.83 -2.72
C PRO A 70 -10.48 4.72 -2.27
N GLY A 71 -11.75 4.81 -2.67
CA GLY A 71 -12.78 3.85 -2.28
C GLY A 71 -12.54 2.46 -2.86
N TRP A 72 -12.16 2.38 -4.13
CA TRP A 72 -11.83 1.12 -4.80
C TRP A 72 -10.64 0.43 -4.13
N HIS A 73 -9.55 1.18 -3.91
CA HIS A 73 -8.33 0.65 -3.29
C HIS A 73 -8.59 0.21 -1.84
N ARG A 74 -9.45 0.91 -1.09
CA ARG A 74 -9.84 0.49 0.26
C ARG A 74 -10.50 -0.89 0.26
N VAL A 75 -11.45 -1.13 -0.63
CA VAL A 75 -12.13 -2.43 -0.76
C VAL A 75 -11.12 -3.51 -1.18
N TYR A 76 -10.25 -3.19 -2.13
CA TYR A 76 -9.17 -4.08 -2.56
C TYR A 76 -8.27 -4.53 -1.40
N LEU A 77 -7.84 -3.60 -0.55
CA LEU A 77 -7.02 -3.90 0.62
C LEU A 77 -7.77 -4.75 1.67
N VAL A 78 -9.07 -4.52 1.88
CA VAL A 78 -9.89 -5.36 2.79
C VAL A 78 -9.95 -6.81 2.29
N LEU A 79 -10.13 -7.02 0.98
CA LEU A 79 -10.16 -8.36 0.39
C LEU A 79 -8.83 -9.11 0.61
N ILE A 80 -7.71 -8.42 0.40
CA ILE A 80 -6.39 -9.01 0.61
C ILE A 80 -6.14 -9.27 2.09
N GLU A 81 -6.46 -8.33 2.98
CA GLU A 81 -6.29 -8.52 4.42
C GLU A 81 -7.11 -9.71 4.94
N ASN A 82 -8.34 -9.90 4.44
CA ASN A 82 -9.13 -11.10 4.73
C ASN A 82 -8.42 -12.37 4.27
N ALA A 83 -7.88 -12.39 3.05
CA ALA A 83 -7.12 -13.53 2.54
C ALA A 83 -5.83 -13.80 3.35
N LEU A 84 -5.13 -12.77 3.81
CA LEU A 84 -3.95 -12.92 4.67
C LEU A 84 -4.34 -13.57 6.00
N ARG A 85 -5.46 -13.16 6.60
CA ARG A 85 -5.96 -13.69 7.88
C ARG A 85 -6.42 -15.14 7.81
N GLU A 86 -6.83 -15.62 6.65
CA GLU A 86 -7.06 -17.06 6.44
C GLU A 86 -5.77 -17.88 6.53
N LYS A 87 -4.61 -17.29 6.24
CA LYS A 87 -3.30 -17.96 6.30
C LYS A 87 -2.62 -17.79 7.64
N VAL A 88 -2.67 -16.59 8.19
CA VAL A 88 -2.09 -16.26 9.49
C VAL A 88 -3.12 -15.47 10.29
N PRO A 89 -3.74 -16.05 11.32
CA PRO A 89 -4.71 -15.36 12.16
C PRO A 89 -4.14 -14.06 12.71
N ASN A 90 -5.00 -13.05 12.86
CA ASN A 90 -4.68 -11.74 13.44
C ASN A 90 -3.73 -10.83 12.65
N VAL A 91 -3.14 -11.27 11.54
CA VAL A 91 -2.39 -10.36 10.65
C VAL A 91 -3.27 -9.22 10.16
N THR A 92 -2.68 -8.02 10.10
CA THR A 92 -3.21 -6.82 9.46
C THR A 92 -2.22 -6.34 8.41
N LEU A 93 -2.71 -5.57 7.44
CA LEU A 93 -1.82 -4.94 6.48
C LEU A 93 -1.00 -3.83 7.18
N PRO A 94 0.33 -3.80 7.04
CA PRO A 94 1.09 -2.62 7.42
C PRO A 94 0.94 -1.52 6.36
N TYR A 95 1.40 -0.33 6.73
CA TYR A 95 1.52 0.80 5.83
C TYR A 95 2.92 1.36 5.78
N TRP A 96 3.32 1.86 4.61
CA TRP A 96 4.60 2.52 4.47
C TRP A 96 4.41 4.03 4.40
N ASP A 97 4.77 4.71 5.48
CA ASP A 97 4.86 6.16 5.48
C ASP A 97 6.12 6.59 4.71
N ASN A 98 5.95 6.71 3.40
CA ASN A 98 7.01 7.12 2.48
C ASN A 98 7.44 8.58 2.66
N THR A 99 6.69 9.39 3.41
CA THR A 99 7.08 10.78 3.69
C THR A 99 8.24 10.86 4.69
N LEU A 100 8.37 9.87 5.57
CA LEU A 100 9.55 9.72 6.42
C LEU A 100 10.79 9.43 5.58
N ASP A 101 10.65 8.61 4.53
CA ASP A 101 11.76 8.27 3.63
C ASP A 101 12.11 9.42 2.69
N ALA A 102 11.13 10.23 2.29
CA ALA A 102 11.34 11.44 1.50
C ALA A 102 12.23 12.48 2.20
N ASN A 103 12.30 12.43 3.54
CA ASN A 103 13.15 13.32 4.34
C ASN A 103 14.61 12.83 4.47
N LEU A 104 14.93 11.64 3.98
CA LEU A 104 16.30 11.14 3.97
C LEU A 104 17.15 11.91 2.94
N PRO A 105 18.47 12.11 3.19
CA PRO A 105 19.37 12.65 2.17
C PRO A 105 19.38 11.83 0.88
N ASP A 106 19.22 10.51 1.02
CA ASP A 106 18.99 9.58 -0.09
C ASP A 106 17.87 8.59 0.28
N PRO A 107 16.64 8.78 -0.21
CA PRO A 107 15.50 7.90 0.07
C PRO A 107 15.72 6.43 -0.40
N ARG A 108 16.69 6.18 -1.27
CA ARG A 108 17.05 4.82 -1.74
C ARG A 108 17.73 4.00 -0.65
N LEU A 109 18.29 4.66 0.38
CA LEU A 109 18.96 4.02 1.51
C LEU A 109 18.01 3.67 2.66
N SER A 110 16.70 3.87 2.50
CA SER A 110 15.71 3.48 3.50
C SER A 110 15.80 2.00 3.85
N ILE A 111 15.64 1.69 5.14
CA ILE A 111 15.61 0.30 5.65
C ILE A 111 14.47 -0.52 5.03
N THR A 112 13.44 0.14 4.48
CA THR A 112 12.35 -0.49 3.72
C THR A 112 12.88 -1.39 2.60
N TRP A 113 14.06 -1.09 2.03
CA TRP A 113 14.72 -1.86 0.96
C TRP A 113 15.77 -2.86 1.46
N SER A 114 15.82 -3.10 2.77
CA SER A 114 16.73 -4.09 3.34
C SER A 114 16.13 -5.51 3.24
N PRO A 115 16.96 -6.57 3.42
CA PRO A 115 16.48 -7.95 3.53
C PRO A 115 15.48 -8.18 4.69
N LEU A 116 15.43 -7.27 5.66
CA LEU A 116 14.48 -7.34 6.77
C LEU A 116 13.05 -6.97 6.35
N PHE A 117 12.90 -6.23 5.25
CA PHE A 117 11.62 -5.67 4.77
C PHE A 117 11.33 -6.12 3.32
N LEU A 118 11.40 -5.23 2.33
CA LEU A 118 10.99 -5.55 0.96
C LEU A 118 12.09 -6.24 0.15
N GLY A 119 13.34 -6.24 0.62
CA GLY A 119 14.48 -6.79 -0.11
C GLY A 119 15.00 -5.85 -1.19
N SER A 120 15.77 -6.41 -2.13
CA SER A 120 16.57 -5.67 -3.12
C SER A 120 15.79 -4.53 -3.81
N SER A 121 16.38 -3.34 -3.83
CA SER A 121 15.82 -2.12 -4.43
C SER A 121 16.11 -1.96 -5.93
N THR A 122 17.10 -2.68 -6.46
CA THR A 122 17.54 -2.53 -7.85
C THR A 122 17.76 -3.88 -8.51
N GLY A 123 17.25 -4.04 -9.72
CA GLY A 123 17.31 -5.28 -10.49
C GLY A 123 16.35 -6.34 -9.95
N VAL A 124 16.69 -7.62 -10.15
CA VAL A 124 15.90 -8.75 -9.65
C VAL A 124 15.94 -8.78 -8.13
N VAL A 125 14.79 -8.96 -7.48
CA VAL A 125 14.70 -9.09 -6.02
C VAL A 125 15.29 -10.44 -5.58
N ARG A 126 16.48 -10.39 -4.97
CA ARG A 126 17.26 -11.56 -4.55
C ARG A 126 17.41 -11.70 -3.04
N THR A 127 17.01 -10.69 -2.28
CA THR A 127 17.13 -10.67 -0.82
C THR A 127 15.77 -10.46 -0.16
N GLY A 128 15.67 -10.83 1.12
CA GLY A 128 14.48 -10.65 1.93
C GLY A 128 13.35 -11.66 1.65
N PRO A 129 12.16 -11.45 2.22
CA PRO A 129 11.05 -12.40 2.22
C PRO A 129 10.48 -12.69 0.81
N PHE A 130 10.75 -11.78 -0.14
CA PHE A 130 10.26 -11.88 -1.52
C PHE A 130 11.38 -12.22 -2.51
N ALA A 131 12.52 -12.74 -2.03
CA ALA A 131 13.55 -13.30 -2.90
C ALA A 131 12.99 -14.43 -3.77
N GLY A 132 13.22 -14.36 -5.08
CA GLY A 132 12.69 -15.36 -6.02
C GLY A 132 11.18 -15.27 -6.28
N TRP A 133 10.55 -14.14 -5.90
CA TRP A 133 9.15 -13.88 -6.24
C TRP A 133 8.98 -13.78 -7.76
N ASN A 134 8.06 -14.58 -8.31
CA ASN A 134 7.72 -14.54 -9.72
C ASN A 134 6.36 -13.88 -9.91
N THR A 135 6.20 -13.13 -10.98
CA THR A 135 4.95 -12.51 -11.40
C THR A 135 4.58 -13.06 -12.79
N PRO A 136 3.35 -12.82 -13.28
CA PRO A 136 3.01 -13.11 -14.68
C PRO A 136 3.93 -12.43 -15.70
N TYR A 137 4.69 -11.40 -15.28
CA TYR A 137 5.63 -10.64 -16.09
C TYR A 137 7.10 -11.05 -15.88
N GLY A 138 7.33 -12.22 -15.27
CA GLY A 138 8.67 -12.74 -14.95
C GLY A 138 9.09 -12.48 -13.50
N ALA A 139 10.39 -12.62 -13.23
CA ALA A 139 10.94 -12.41 -11.89
C ALA A 139 10.63 -10.98 -11.41
N LEU A 140 10.34 -10.83 -10.11
CA LEU A 140 10.12 -9.52 -9.49
C LEU A 140 11.38 -8.66 -9.61
N ARG A 141 11.22 -7.44 -10.11
CA ARG A 141 12.29 -6.47 -10.31
C ARG A 141 11.88 -5.12 -9.74
N ARG A 142 12.87 -4.34 -9.33
CA ARG A 142 12.68 -2.93 -8.90
C ARG A 142 13.81 -2.06 -9.44
N ASN A 143 13.58 -0.76 -9.51
CA ASN A 143 14.61 0.21 -9.83
C ASN A 143 14.36 1.50 -9.02
N VAL A 144 14.46 1.34 -7.70
CA VAL A 144 14.05 2.35 -6.73
C VAL A 144 14.83 3.66 -6.91
N GLY A 145 14.11 4.76 -7.02
CA GLY A 145 14.65 6.11 -7.17
C GLY A 145 15.29 6.41 -8.52
N SER A 146 15.03 5.58 -9.54
CA SER A 146 15.48 5.86 -10.92
C SER A 146 14.64 6.92 -11.63
N ASP A 147 13.38 7.09 -11.22
CA ASP A 147 12.45 8.08 -11.74
C ASP A 147 11.49 8.53 -10.61
N ARG A 148 10.87 9.70 -10.77
CA ARG A 148 9.94 10.33 -9.83
C ARG A 148 10.46 10.38 -8.39
N ARG A 149 9.55 10.52 -7.42
CA ARG A 149 9.86 10.81 -6.02
C ARG A 149 8.79 10.23 -5.10
N LEU A 150 9.15 10.10 -3.82
CA LEU A 150 8.20 9.86 -2.74
C LEU A 150 7.35 11.12 -2.47
N MET A 151 6.23 10.93 -1.77
CA MET A 151 5.45 12.07 -1.27
C MET A 151 6.21 12.75 -0.14
N SER A 152 6.16 14.07 -0.10
CA SER A 152 6.72 14.89 0.97
C SER A 152 5.66 15.23 2.01
N SER A 153 6.10 15.71 3.17
CA SER A 153 5.21 16.29 4.18
C SER A 153 4.42 17.50 3.66
N THR A 154 4.99 18.25 2.71
CA THR A 154 4.31 19.37 2.03
C THR A 154 3.16 18.87 1.16
N ASP A 155 3.36 17.82 0.37
CA ASP A 155 2.29 17.25 -0.47
C ASP A 155 1.12 16.79 0.39
N LEU A 156 1.40 16.12 1.50
CA LEU A 156 0.38 15.75 2.47
C LEU A 156 -0.32 16.96 3.08
N GLY A 157 0.42 17.98 3.50
CA GLY A 157 -0.15 19.21 4.03
C GLY A 157 -1.10 19.89 3.03
N LEU A 158 -0.78 19.84 1.73
CA LEU A 158 -1.63 20.36 0.67
C LEU A 158 -2.91 19.53 0.51
N ILE A 159 -2.83 18.20 0.43
CA ILE A 159 -4.02 17.32 0.38
C ILE A 159 -4.91 17.55 1.61
N MET A 160 -4.33 17.52 2.81
CA MET A 160 -5.05 17.65 4.08
C MET A 160 -5.62 19.05 4.33
N SER A 161 -5.19 20.05 3.56
CA SER A 161 -5.77 21.39 3.59
C SER A 161 -7.11 21.50 2.85
N ARG A 162 -7.48 20.49 2.07
CA ARG A 162 -8.74 20.44 1.33
C ARG A 162 -9.88 19.94 2.22
N ARG A 163 -11.11 20.36 1.90
CA ARG A 163 -12.31 20.03 2.67
C ARG A 163 -13.16 18.96 1.99
N TRP A 164 -13.11 18.85 0.68
CA TRP A 164 -14.00 17.96 -0.06
C TRP A 164 -13.22 16.96 -0.90
N LEU A 165 -13.76 15.75 -1.06
CA LEU A 165 -13.13 14.68 -1.83
C LEU A 165 -12.81 15.09 -3.27
N TRP A 166 -13.67 15.89 -3.91
CA TRP A 166 -13.47 16.35 -5.29
C TRP A 166 -12.29 17.33 -5.42
N GLU A 167 -11.86 17.99 -4.35
CA GLU A 167 -10.69 18.88 -4.37
C GLU A 167 -9.36 18.10 -4.40
N ILE A 168 -9.38 16.80 -4.09
CA ILE A 168 -8.19 15.92 -4.01
C ILE A 168 -8.24 14.73 -4.98
N THR A 169 -9.31 14.57 -5.75
CA THR A 169 -9.48 13.46 -6.70
C THR A 169 -9.77 13.95 -8.13
N ASN A 170 -9.51 13.07 -9.10
CA ASN A 170 -9.88 13.30 -10.48
C ASN A 170 -11.42 13.39 -10.64
N PRO A 171 -11.92 14.18 -11.61
CA PRO A 171 -11.15 14.99 -12.57
C PRO A 171 -10.85 16.42 -12.09
N SER A 172 -11.29 16.80 -10.89
CA SER A 172 -11.35 18.21 -10.47
C SER A 172 -10.10 18.71 -9.75
N ALA A 173 -9.37 17.84 -9.07
CA ALA A 173 -8.19 18.24 -8.30
C ALA A 173 -7.03 18.69 -9.19
N SER A 174 -6.45 19.85 -8.87
CA SER A 174 -5.17 20.27 -9.43
C SER A 174 -4.03 19.35 -8.95
N ASP A 175 -2.99 19.20 -9.77
CA ASP A 175 -1.88 18.26 -9.55
C ASP A 175 -1.30 18.25 -8.13
N GLN A 176 -1.10 19.41 -7.51
CA GLN A 176 -0.53 19.54 -6.16
C GLN A 176 -1.45 19.03 -5.03
N TYR A 177 -2.74 18.85 -5.29
CA TYR A 177 -3.74 18.31 -4.36
C TYR A 177 -4.20 16.90 -4.74
N ASN A 178 -3.83 16.43 -5.93
CA ASN A 178 -4.37 15.21 -6.51
C ASN A 178 -3.68 13.99 -5.89
N ILE A 179 -4.43 13.26 -5.05
CA ILE A 179 -3.91 12.11 -4.30
C ILE A 179 -3.47 10.98 -5.22
N GLU A 180 -4.19 10.75 -6.32
CA GLU A 180 -3.87 9.70 -7.29
C GLU A 180 -2.56 10.03 -8.03
N LEU A 181 -2.38 11.29 -8.43
CA LEU A 181 -1.14 11.73 -9.08
C LEU A 181 0.09 11.59 -8.15
N LEU A 182 -0.06 12.01 -6.91
CA LEU A 182 1.02 11.93 -5.91
C LEU A 182 1.34 10.48 -5.53
N HIS A 183 0.32 9.62 -5.43
CA HIS A 183 0.47 8.17 -5.30
C HIS A 183 1.20 7.56 -6.50
N ASN A 184 0.87 7.98 -7.72
CA ASN A 184 1.53 7.50 -8.95
C ASN A 184 3.02 7.83 -8.98
N HIS A 185 3.45 8.96 -8.38
CA HIS A 185 4.87 9.24 -8.22
C HIS A 185 5.60 8.18 -7.37
N VAL A 186 4.97 7.67 -6.31
CA VAL A 186 5.53 6.61 -5.46
C VAL A 186 5.64 5.29 -6.22
N HIS A 187 4.62 4.95 -7.03
CA HIS A 187 4.66 3.79 -7.92
C HIS A 187 5.85 3.82 -8.87
N VAL A 188 6.03 4.94 -9.56
CA VAL A 188 7.12 5.13 -10.52
C VAL A 188 8.47 5.19 -9.79
N TYR A 189 8.52 5.75 -8.57
CA TYR A 189 9.70 5.74 -7.72
C TYR A 189 10.20 4.33 -7.42
N VAL A 190 9.32 3.35 -7.17
CA VAL A 190 9.75 1.96 -6.98
C VAL A 190 10.24 1.33 -8.30
N GLY A 191 9.63 1.71 -9.42
CA GLY A 191 10.05 1.34 -10.77
C GLY A 191 9.65 -0.08 -11.19
N GLU A 192 10.11 -0.48 -12.37
CA GLU A 192 9.86 -1.82 -12.97
C GLU A 192 8.36 -2.20 -12.93
N GLN A 193 7.99 -3.35 -12.35
CA GLN A 193 6.59 -3.78 -12.30
C GLN A 193 5.70 -2.81 -11.51
N MET A 194 6.22 -2.10 -10.51
CA MET A 194 5.45 -1.13 -9.73
C MET A 194 5.08 0.14 -10.51
N SER A 195 5.82 0.46 -11.57
CA SER A 195 5.59 1.65 -12.41
C SER A 195 4.44 1.52 -13.40
N ARG A 196 3.80 0.35 -13.49
CA ARG A 196 2.78 0.01 -14.49
C ARG A 196 1.51 -0.47 -13.81
N ILE A 197 0.37 0.08 -14.19
CA ILE A 197 -0.94 -0.24 -13.58
C ILE A 197 -1.24 -1.75 -13.70
N GLU A 198 -0.91 -2.33 -14.85
CA GLU A 198 -1.13 -3.73 -15.18
C GLU A 198 -0.31 -4.73 -14.34
N SER A 199 0.80 -4.29 -13.76
CA SER A 199 1.73 -5.17 -13.06
C SER A 199 2.01 -4.81 -11.60
N ALA A 200 1.63 -3.61 -11.16
CA ALA A 200 2.04 -3.09 -9.85
C ALA A 200 1.57 -3.98 -8.68
N SER A 201 0.33 -4.44 -8.71
CA SER A 201 -0.25 -5.30 -7.67
C SER A 201 0.43 -6.66 -7.49
N TYR A 202 1.26 -7.08 -8.46
CA TYR A 202 2.02 -8.32 -8.35
C TYR A 202 3.31 -8.18 -7.52
N ASP A 203 3.76 -6.95 -7.25
CA ASP A 203 4.81 -6.66 -6.27
C ASP A 203 4.19 -6.55 -4.87
N PRO A 204 4.66 -7.33 -3.87
CA PRO A 204 4.20 -7.20 -2.48
C PRO A 204 4.36 -5.79 -1.87
N ALA A 205 5.25 -4.96 -2.42
CA ALA A 205 5.39 -3.55 -2.05
C ALA A 205 4.14 -2.72 -2.34
N PHE A 206 3.29 -3.15 -3.28
CA PHE A 206 2.03 -2.49 -3.62
C PHE A 206 1.15 -2.29 -2.38
N LEU A 207 0.99 -3.32 -1.54
CA LEU A 207 0.06 -3.29 -0.41
C LEU A 207 0.35 -2.16 0.60
N PRO A 208 1.58 -2.03 1.14
CA PRO A 208 1.89 -0.93 2.05
C PRO A 208 1.97 0.45 1.36
N ILE A 209 2.11 0.53 0.03
CA ILE A 209 2.08 1.78 -0.75
C ILE A 209 0.64 2.26 -0.96
N THR A 210 -0.24 1.36 -1.37
CA THR A 210 -1.66 1.62 -1.65
C THR A 210 -2.42 2.01 -0.41
N HIS A 211 -2.00 1.50 0.75
CA HIS A 211 -2.52 1.98 2.02
C HIS A 211 -1.90 3.34 2.33
N LEU A 212 -2.55 4.39 1.82
CA LEU A 212 -2.27 5.79 2.14
C LEU A 212 -2.76 6.07 3.56
N SER A 213 -2.12 5.44 4.54
CA SER A 213 -2.14 5.90 5.92
C SER A 213 -0.90 6.73 6.11
N THR A 214 -1.07 8.04 6.15
CA THR A 214 -0.11 8.88 6.85
C THR A 214 -0.75 9.30 8.15
N ALA A 215 -0.11 8.93 9.25
CA ALA A 215 -0.38 9.46 10.57
C ALA A 215 -0.05 10.98 10.57
N TYR A 216 -1.02 11.85 10.29
CA TYR A 216 -0.83 13.29 10.48
C TYR A 216 -1.44 13.71 11.83
N GLY A 217 -0.58 13.83 12.84
CA GLY A 217 -0.93 14.42 14.12
C GLY A 217 -1.26 15.90 13.94
N LYS A 218 -2.55 16.23 13.82
CA LYS A 218 -2.99 17.61 14.03
C LYS A 218 -2.69 17.98 15.49
N ASN A 219 -1.79 18.94 15.69
CA ASN A 219 -1.78 19.80 16.88
C ASN A 219 -3.07 20.66 16.88
N LEU A 220 -4.23 20.02 17.06
CA LEU A 220 -5.42 20.68 17.57
C LEU A 220 -5.29 20.61 19.09
N GLY A 221 -5.22 21.77 19.72
CA GLY A 221 -4.73 21.96 21.08
C GLY A 221 -5.31 21.01 22.13
N LYS A 222 -4.43 20.65 23.07
CA LYS A 222 -4.68 20.16 24.43
C LYS A 222 -5.94 19.30 24.59
N ASP A 223 -5.79 18.00 24.45
CA ASP A 223 -6.15 17.01 25.47
C ASP A 223 -5.67 15.62 25.04
N ASN A 224 -5.22 14.84 26.02
CA ASN A 224 -4.50 13.58 25.89
C ASN A 224 -5.26 12.51 25.07
N ASP A 225 -4.45 11.63 24.45
CA ASP A 225 -4.81 10.36 23.79
C ASP A 225 -5.73 10.47 22.56
N ARG A 226 -5.16 10.80 21.39
CA ARG A 226 -5.84 10.62 20.10
C ARG A 226 -4.93 10.02 19.05
N GLU A 227 -5.38 8.88 18.50
CA GLU A 227 -4.76 8.14 17.41
C GLU A 227 -4.50 9.04 16.21
N ALA A 228 -3.35 8.86 15.56
CA ALA A 228 -3.02 9.62 14.38
C ALA A 228 -4.00 9.25 13.25
N LEU A 229 -4.80 10.22 12.81
CA LEU A 229 -5.72 10.01 11.70
C LEU A 229 -4.93 9.69 10.45
N THR A 230 -5.20 8.53 9.88
CA THR A 230 -4.75 8.11 8.57
C THR A 230 -5.49 8.91 7.49
N LEU A 231 -4.85 9.15 6.34
CA LEU A 231 -5.50 9.71 5.14
C LEU A 231 -6.80 8.93 4.81
N GLU A 232 -6.83 7.62 5.09
CA GLU A 232 -8.01 6.74 4.97
C GLU A 232 -9.14 7.02 5.97
N GLU A 233 -8.84 7.52 7.17
CA GLU A 233 -9.86 7.93 8.15
C GLU A 233 -10.45 9.29 7.78
N ILE A 234 -9.68 10.18 7.15
CA ILE A 234 -10.17 11.47 6.68
C ILE A 234 -11.12 11.31 5.48
N ILE A 235 -10.90 10.32 4.61
CA ILE A 235 -11.83 10.00 3.51
C ILE A 235 -13.21 9.53 4.01
N LEU A 236 -13.37 9.13 5.28
CA LEU A 236 -14.66 8.75 5.88
C LEU A 236 -15.34 9.88 6.67
N VAL A 237 -14.65 11.00 6.93
CA VAL A 237 -15.18 12.12 7.72
C VAL A 237 -15.52 13.34 6.83
N LEU A 238 -15.29 13.23 5.51
CA LEU A 238 -15.70 14.18 4.48
C LEU A 238 -16.86 13.63 3.64
#